data_AF-X0AIA1-F1
#
_entry.id   AF-X0AIA1-F1
#
_cell.length_a   1.000
_cell.length_b   1.000
_cell.length_c   1.000
_cell.angle_alpha   90.00
_cell.angle_beta   90.00
_cell.angle_gamma   90.00
#
_symmetry.space_group_name_H-M   'P 1'
#
loop_
_entity.id
_entity.type
_entity.pdbx_description
1 polymer ?
#
loop_
_entity_poly.entity_id
_entity_poly.type
_entity_poly.pdbx_seq_one_letter_code
_entity_poly.pdbx_strand_id
1 'polypeptide(L)'
;MSTTTMRPRVFAYAKFNIDALISLATIFEANHALTHWVIFITFEDGIEWVFRSPRGGSSAIITEESASKLLICEAATLKYLRTLGSIPVPEVFSFSGNADREIGVPYILMSKASGRPLSEYDWIELSRIEGYPTRRSLLRLTDQDREKVMKRLGAIMSRLSDCHFDKIGSLLEDSHGNTFVGECLSPSLLWQHRDELEGIDRGPFDQESQYLQSLVSAFKAHAEELPLSPHSFFAPIPDPFEYPNWTSYRQAVER
;
A
#
# COMPACT_ATOMS: atom_id res chain seq x y z
N MET A 1 22.99 -32.58 -21.54
CA MET A 1 21.61 -32.23 -21.13
C MET A 1 21.63 -30.78 -20.70
N SER A 2 21.10 -29.88 -21.52
CA SER A 2 21.14 -28.44 -21.28
C SER A 2 19.96 -28.06 -20.39
N THR A 3 20.23 -27.57 -19.18
CA THR A 3 19.23 -27.06 -18.25
C THR A 3 18.80 -25.67 -18.70
N THR A 4 17.61 -25.56 -19.28
CA THR A 4 16.99 -24.29 -19.62
C THR A 4 16.57 -23.58 -18.34
N THR A 5 17.40 -22.66 -17.85
CA THR A 5 17.02 -21.69 -16.83
C THR A 5 15.97 -20.75 -17.42
N MET A 6 14.70 -21.01 -17.11
CA MET A 6 13.62 -20.08 -17.42
C MET A 6 13.87 -18.77 -16.69
N ARG A 7 14.04 -17.68 -17.45
CA ARG A 7 14.10 -16.32 -16.90
C ARG A 7 12.78 -16.03 -16.18
N PRO A 8 12.80 -15.42 -14.98
CA PRO A 8 11.58 -15.03 -14.29
C PRO A 8 10.74 -14.12 -15.20
N ARG A 9 9.44 -14.39 -15.30
CA ARG A 9 8.52 -13.48 -16.00
C ARG A 9 8.48 -12.16 -15.23
N VAL A 10 9.06 -11.12 -15.81
CA VAL A 10 9.19 -9.78 -15.23
C VAL A 10 7.82 -9.11 -15.01
N PHE A 11 6.78 -9.61 -15.68
CA PHE A 11 5.42 -9.10 -15.58
C PHE A 11 4.48 -10.20 -15.10
N ALA A 12 3.89 -10.00 -13.92
CA ALA A 12 2.75 -10.76 -13.43
C ALA A 12 1.48 -10.17 -14.05
N TYR A 13 0.70 -10.98 -14.76
CA TYR A 13 -0.58 -10.59 -15.34
C TYR A 13 -1.71 -11.25 -14.53
N ALA A 14 -2.67 -10.45 -14.07
CA ALA A 14 -3.93 -10.98 -13.55
C ALA A 14 -4.88 -11.24 -14.74
N LYS A 15 -5.57 -12.37 -14.73
CA LYS A 15 -6.71 -12.58 -15.64
C LYS A 15 -7.94 -12.00 -14.94
N PHE A 16 -8.55 -10.99 -15.53
CA PHE A 16 -9.79 -10.40 -15.07
C PHE A 16 -10.67 -10.07 -16.27
N ASN A 17 -11.96 -9.92 -16.04
CA ASN A 17 -12.93 -9.66 -17.11
C ASN A 17 -12.84 -8.19 -17.54
N ILE A 18 -12.09 -7.95 -18.61
CA ILE A 18 -11.92 -6.59 -19.14
C ILE A 18 -13.24 -6.04 -19.70
N ASP A 19 -14.13 -6.88 -20.25
CA ASP A 19 -15.41 -6.41 -20.77
C ASP A 19 -16.35 -5.97 -19.65
N ALA A 20 -16.35 -6.67 -18.51
CA ALA A 20 -17.02 -6.21 -17.30
C ALA A 20 -16.41 -4.90 -16.77
N LEU A 21 -15.08 -4.75 -16.82
CA LEU A 21 -14.42 -3.51 -16.44
C LEU A 21 -14.67 -2.36 -17.45
N ILE A 22 -14.76 -2.67 -18.75
CA ILE A 22 -15.00 -1.71 -19.86
C ILE A 22 -16.47 -1.26 -19.89
N SER A 23 -17.41 -2.09 -19.44
CA SER A 23 -18.78 -1.62 -19.19
C SER A 23 -18.84 -0.44 -18.20
N LEU A 24 -17.73 -0.20 -17.49
CA LEU A 24 -17.52 0.91 -16.58
C LEU A 24 -16.58 2.02 -17.13
N ALA A 25 -15.96 1.97 -18.34
CA ALA A 25 -15.17 3.09 -18.95
C ALA A 25 -14.31 2.79 -20.22
N THR A 26 -13.63 3.83 -20.75
CA THR A 26 -13.09 3.92 -22.13
C THR A 26 -11.54 3.87 -22.31
N ILE A 27 -10.69 4.22 -21.31
CA ILE A 27 -9.21 4.24 -21.46
C ILE A 27 -8.48 3.72 -20.21
N PHE A 28 -7.33 3.03 -20.39
CA PHE A 28 -6.53 2.40 -19.33
C PHE A 28 -5.04 2.78 -19.32
N GLU A 29 -4.49 3.08 -18.13
CA GLU A 29 -3.04 3.13 -17.86
C GLU A 29 -2.69 2.31 -16.61
N ALA A 30 -1.73 1.38 -16.70
CA ALA A 30 -1.34 0.48 -15.62
C ALA A 30 -0.11 0.98 -14.86
N ASN A 31 -0.24 1.13 -13.54
CA ASN A 31 0.85 1.48 -12.63
C ASN A 31 1.01 0.44 -11.51
N HIS A 32 2.23 0.33 -10.99
CA HIS A 32 2.62 -0.69 -10.02
C HIS A 32 2.94 -0.07 -8.65
N ALA A 33 2.13 -0.37 -7.64
CA ALA A 33 2.45 -0.11 -6.22
C ALA A 33 3.02 -1.37 -5.56
N LEU A 34 3.56 -1.26 -4.35
CA LEU A 34 4.18 -2.40 -3.64
C LEU A 34 3.20 -3.57 -3.47
N THR A 35 1.97 -3.29 -3.05
CA THR A 35 0.96 -4.33 -2.73
C THR A 35 -0.15 -4.44 -3.77
N HIS A 36 -0.31 -3.46 -4.66
CA HIS A 36 -1.42 -3.40 -5.63
C HIS A 36 -0.92 -3.11 -7.05
N TRP A 37 -1.63 -3.61 -8.04
CA TRP A 37 -1.61 -3.03 -9.37
C TRP A 37 -2.79 -2.05 -9.50
N VAL A 38 -2.58 -1.00 -10.28
CA VAL A 38 -3.50 0.13 -10.39
C VAL A 38 -3.80 0.37 -11.86
N ILE A 39 -5.07 0.54 -12.17
CA ILE A 39 -5.55 0.95 -13.49
C ILE A 39 -6.24 2.30 -13.33
N PHE A 40 -5.81 3.28 -14.11
CA PHE A 40 -6.53 4.54 -14.28
C PHE A 40 -7.58 4.38 -15.36
N ILE A 41 -8.76 4.91 -15.06
CA ILE A 41 -9.96 4.77 -15.87
C ILE A 41 -10.43 6.17 -16.24
N THR A 42 -10.44 6.51 -17.53
CA THR A 42 -10.90 7.83 -18.00
C THR A 42 -12.20 7.70 -18.80
N PHE A 43 -13.19 8.51 -18.44
CA PHE A 43 -14.50 8.60 -19.07
C PHE A 43 -14.52 9.68 -20.17
N GLU A 44 -15.53 9.63 -21.04
CA GLU A 44 -15.70 10.61 -22.14
C GLU A 44 -15.90 12.05 -21.65
N ASP A 45 -16.48 12.21 -20.46
CA ASP A 45 -16.66 13.51 -19.80
C ASP A 45 -15.39 14.03 -19.09
N GLY A 46 -14.28 13.28 -19.17
CA GLY A 46 -13.01 13.61 -18.55
C GLY A 46 -12.91 13.26 -17.06
N ILE A 47 -13.95 12.64 -16.47
CA ILE A 47 -13.86 12.09 -15.11
C ILE A 47 -12.82 10.95 -15.11
N GLU A 48 -12.08 10.83 -14.00
CA GLU A 48 -11.09 9.77 -13.83
C GLU A 48 -11.35 8.97 -12.57
N TRP A 49 -11.41 7.64 -12.72
CA TRP A 49 -11.50 6.67 -11.64
C TRP A 49 -10.20 5.86 -11.55
N VAL A 50 -10.05 5.20 -10.41
CA VAL A 50 -8.93 4.32 -10.09
C VAL A 50 -9.48 2.98 -9.69
N PHE A 51 -9.03 1.95 -10.40
CA PHE A 51 -9.23 0.56 -10.05
C PHE A 51 -7.93 0.04 -9.44
N ARG A 52 -7.99 -0.55 -8.24
CA ARG A 52 -6.85 -1.17 -7.57
C ARG A 52 -7.17 -2.61 -7.25
N SER A 53 -6.18 -3.48 -7.40
CA SER A 53 -6.32 -4.88 -7.01
C SER A 53 -5.00 -5.39 -6.42
N PRO A 54 -5.04 -6.25 -5.39
CA PRO A 54 -3.84 -6.75 -4.74
C PRO A 54 -2.98 -7.55 -5.73
N ARG A 55 -1.67 -7.51 -5.54
CA ARG A 55 -0.74 -8.35 -6.28
C ARG A 55 -0.79 -9.76 -5.71
N GLY A 56 -1.13 -10.74 -6.54
CA GLY A 56 -1.03 -12.16 -6.19
C GLY A 56 0.23 -12.83 -6.74
N GLY A 57 0.37 -14.12 -6.45
CA GLY A 57 1.41 -15.00 -6.99
C GLY A 57 2.71 -15.05 -6.18
N SER A 58 3.77 -15.58 -6.79
CA SER A 58 5.04 -15.93 -6.11
C SER A 58 5.84 -14.76 -5.53
N SER A 59 5.41 -13.51 -5.76
CA SER A 59 6.02 -12.32 -5.17
C SER A 59 5.10 -11.64 -4.15
N ALA A 60 3.99 -12.26 -3.77
CA ALA A 60 3.12 -11.76 -2.72
C ALA A 60 3.85 -11.86 -1.37
N ILE A 61 3.74 -10.81 -0.56
CA ILE A 61 4.37 -10.73 0.77
C ILE A 61 3.44 -11.19 1.90
N ILE A 62 2.21 -11.58 1.53
CA ILE A 62 1.09 -12.00 2.37
C ILE A 62 0.24 -13.00 1.56
N THR A 63 -0.57 -13.80 2.26
CA THR A 63 -1.56 -14.70 1.67
C THR A 63 -2.70 -13.95 0.97
N GLU A 64 -3.44 -14.66 0.09
CA GLU A 64 -4.63 -14.11 -0.58
C GLU A 64 -5.74 -13.72 0.42
N GLU A 65 -5.89 -14.47 1.51
CA GLU A 65 -6.84 -14.16 2.57
C GLU A 65 -6.49 -12.83 3.26
N SER A 66 -5.23 -12.65 3.68
CA SER A 66 -4.78 -11.40 4.28
C SER A 66 -4.85 -10.23 3.31
N ALA A 67 -4.57 -10.45 2.02
CA ALA A 67 -4.72 -9.44 0.99
C ALA A 67 -6.18 -9.00 0.82
N SER A 68 -7.12 -9.94 0.87
CA SER A 68 -8.56 -9.68 0.87
C SER A 68 -9.00 -8.84 2.07
N LYS A 69 -8.59 -9.23 3.29
CA LYS A 69 -8.88 -8.51 4.53
C LYS A 69 -8.32 -7.09 4.51
N LEU A 70 -7.08 -6.92 4.07
CA LEU A 70 -6.43 -5.61 3.92
C LEU A 70 -7.16 -4.72 2.92
N LEU A 71 -7.62 -5.28 1.81
CA LEU A 71 -8.40 -4.53 0.82
C LEU A 71 -9.73 -4.05 1.39
N ILE A 72 -10.46 -4.92 2.09
CA ILE A 72 -11.71 -4.55 2.76
C ILE A 72 -11.45 -3.47 3.81
N CYS A 73 -10.38 -3.60 4.59
CA CYS A 73 -9.95 -2.60 5.56
C CYS A 73 -9.60 -1.25 4.91
N GLU A 74 -8.90 -1.24 3.78
CA GLU A 74 -8.58 -0.02 3.04
C GLU A 74 -9.87 0.69 2.60
N ALA A 75 -10.82 -0.04 2.02
CA ALA A 75 -12.11 0.51 1.61
C ALA A 75 -12.92 1.06 2.79
N ALA A 76 -13.03 0.29 3.88
CA ALA A 76 -13.71 0.70 5.11
C ALA A 76 -13.10 1.97 5.73
N THR A 77 -11.76 2.04 5.78
CA THR A 77 -11.04 3.20 6.31
C THR A 77 -11.28 4.44 5.44
N LEU A 78 -11.23 4.31 4.11
CA LEU A 78 -11.52 5.43 3.20
C LEU A 78 -12.95 5.95 3.38
N LYS A 79 -13.94 5.05 3.50
CA LYS A 79 -15.34 5.41 3.71
C LYS A 79 -15.54 6.10 5.06
N TYR A 80 -14.95 5.58 6.14
CA TYR A 80 -14.95 6.22 7.46
C TYR A 80 -14.33 7.63 7.44
N LEU A 81 -13.15 7.79 6.84
CA LEU A 81 -12.49 9.11 6.77
C LEU A 81 -13.31 10.10 5.92
N ARG A 82 -14.02 9.61 4.90
CA ARG A 82 -14.92 10.43 4.07
C ARG A 82 -16.08 10.99 4.90
N THR A 83 -16.65 10.24 5.85
CA THR A 83 -17.77 10.74 6.69
C THR A 83 -17.34 11.87 7.62
N LEU A 84 -16.05 11.96 7.95
CA LEU A 84 -15.51 13.07 8.75
C LEU A 84 -15.39 14.36 7.94
N GLY A 85 -15.31 14.29 6.61
CA GLY A 85 -15.24 15.43 5.68
C GLY A 85 -13.98 16.31 5.77
N SER A 86 -13.15 16.11 6.79
CA SER A 86 -11.98 16.93 7.09
C SER A 86 -10.71 16.42 6.42
N ILE A 87 -10.66 15.17 5.97
CA ILE A 87 -9.46 14.59 5.34
C ILE A 87 -9.75 14.31 3.86
N PRO A 88 -8.93 14.82 2.93
CA PRO A 88 -9.14 14.59 1.52
C PRO A 88 -8.77 13.13 1.18
N VAL A 89 -9.78 12.28 1.09
CA VAL A 89 -9.66 10.87 0.68
C VAL A 89 -10.41 10.62 -0.63
N PRO A 90 -9.94 9.68 -1.47
CA PRO A 90 -10.73 9.15 -2.58
C PRO A 90 -12.10 8.64 -2.14
N GLU A 91 -13.08 8.78 -3.03
CA GLU A 91 -14.43 8.26 -2.82
C GLU A 91 -14.51 6.83 -3.34
N VAL A 92 -14.81 5.88 -2.47
CA VAL A 92 -14.98 4.47 -2.84
C VAL A 92 -16.38 4.27 -3.43
N PHE A 93 -16.43 3.85 -4.70
CA PHE A 93 -17.68 3.55 -5.40
C PHE A 93 -18.11 2.10 -5.22
N SER A 94 -17.14 1.18 -5.30
CA SER A 94 -17.37 -0.26 -5.11
C SER A 94 -16.08 -0.94 -4.67
N PHE A 95 -16.18 -2.05 -3.94
CA PHE A 95 -15.04 -2.90 -3.62
C PHE A 95 -15.48 -4.34 -3.39
N SER A 96 -14.57 -5.29 -3.61
CA SER A 96 -14.74 -6.70 -3.26
C SER A 96 -13.43 -7.28 -2.75
N GLY A 97 -13.44 -7.92 -1.58
CA GLY A 97 -12.30 -8.69 -1.09
C GLY A 97 -12.14 -10.04 -1.77
N ASN A 98 -13.16 -10.53 -2.47
CA ASN A 98 -13.10 -11.82 -3.15
C ASN A 98 -12.99 -11.63 -4.67
N ALA A 99 -12.36 -12.58 -5.33
CA ALA A 99 -12.52 -12.75 -6.77
C ALA A 99 -13.99 -13.11 -7.04
N ASP A 100 -14.80 -12.13 -7.40
CA ASP A 100 -16.19 -12.36 -7.77
C ASP A 100 -16.29 -13.03 -9.15
N ARG A 101 -17.51 -13.42 -9.53
CA ARG A 101 -17.73 -14.05 -10.85
C ARG A 101 -17.68 -13.05 -12.01
N GLU A 102 -17.79 -11.75 -11.72
CA GLU A 102 -17.93 -10.71 -12.74
C GLU A 102 -16.57 -10.18 -13.18
N ILE A 103 -15.79 -9.64 -12.24
CA ILE A 103 -14.46 -9.04 -12.46
C ILE A 103 -13.37 -10.10 -12.32
N GLY A 104 -13.51 -11.04 -11.38
CA GLY A 104 -12.58 -12.18 -11.23
C GLY A 104 -11.31 -11.88 -10.42
N VAL A 105 -11.20 -10.71 -9.79
CA VAL A 105 -10.13 -10.35 -8.85
C VAL A 105 -10.69 -9.51 -7.69
N PRO A 106 -10.08 -9.54 -6.49
CA PRO A 106 -10.38 -8.57 -5.45
C PRO A 106 -10.06 -7.15 -5.94
N TYR A 107 -10.88 -6.15 -5.59
CA TYR A 107 -10.69 -4.80 -6.12
C TYR A 107 -11.26 -3.69 -5.23
N ILE A 108 -10.73 -2.49 -5.40
CA ILE A 108 -11.37 -1.23 -5.00
C ILE A 108 -11.52 -0.36 -6.25
N LEU A 109 -12.73 0.08 -6.52
CA LEU A 109 -13.06 1.08 -7.53
C LEU A 109 -13.40 2.39 -6.83
N MET A 110 -12.69 3.46 -7.15
CA MET A 110 -12.80 4.73 -6.45
C MET A 110 -12.42 5.92 -7.32
N SER A 111 -12.68 7.14 -6.84
CA SER A 111 -12.26 8.37 -7.55
C SER A 111 -10.74 8.52 -7.60
N LYS A 112 -10.23 9.20 -8.64
CA LYS A 112 -8.82 9.59 -8.69
C LYS A 112 -8.56 10.77 -7.75
N ALA A 113 -7.54 10.64 -6.90
CA ALA A 113 -7.07 11.75 -6.09
C ALA A 113 -6.51 12.86 -6.99
N SER A 114 -6.96 14.10 -6.76
CA SER A 114 -6.49 15.27 -7.50
C SER A 114 -5.07 15.65 -7.10
N GLY A 115 -4.24 16.05 -8.07
CA GLY A 115 -2.92 16.62 -7.83
C GLY A 115 -1.79 15.79 -8.43
N ARG A 116 -0.56 16.04 -7.95
CA ARG A 116 0.65 15.34 -8.39
C ARG A 116 1.33 14.67 -7.21
N PRO A 117 1.86 13.45 -7.37
CA PRO A 117 2.64 12.80 -6.33
C PRO A 117 3.93 13.59 -6.07
N LEU A 118 4.34 13.65 -4.81
CA LEU A 118 5.55 14.40 -4.41
C LEU A 118 6.83 13.82 -5.04
N SER A 119 6.80 12.56 -5.48
CA SER A 119 7.90 11.90 -6.20
C SER A 119 8.21 12.51 -7.57
N GLU A 120 7.32 13.35 -8.13
CA GLU A 120 7.61 14.13 -9.34
C GLU A 120 8.45 15.38 -9.06
N TYR A 121 8.67 15.73 -7.80
CA TYR A 121 9.42 16.91 -7.38
C TYR A 121 10.78 16.53 -6.80
N ASP A 122 11.74 17.44 -6.90
CA ASP A 122 13.07 17.28 -6.30
C ASP A 122 13.03 17.59 -4.78
N TRP A 123 12.24 16.78 -4.05
CA TRP A 123 11.92 16.98 -2.64
C TRP A 123 13.16 16.83 -1.74
N ILE A 124 13.84 15.69 -1.86
CA ILE A 124 15.04 15.32 -1.11
C ILE A 124 16.34 15.56 -1.90
N GLU A 125 16.29 16.33 -2.99
CA GLU A 125 17.48 16.76 -3.75
C GLU A 125 18.36 15.61 -4.27
N LEU A 126 17.78 14.44 -4.58
CA LEU A 126 18.49 13.28 -5.13
C LEU A 126 19.25 13.59 -6.42
N SER A 127 18.79 14.61 -7.16
CA SER A 127 19.46 15.11 -8.35
C SER A 127 20.90 15.56 -8.10
N ARG A 128 21.27 15.84 -6.84
CA ARG A 128 22.62 16.23 -6.44
C ARG A 128 23.57 15.06 -6.24
N ILE A 129 23.06 13.84 -6.12
CA ILE A 129 23.89 12.65 -5.91
C ILE A 129 24.54 12.24 -7.22
N GLU A 130 25.86 12.06 -7.19
CA GLU A 130 26.62 11.66 -8.37
C GLU A 130 26.10 10.32 -8.92
N GLY A 131 25.85 10.28 -10.23
CA GLY A 131 25.35 9.08 -10.91
C GLY A 131 23.86 8.78 -10.71
N TYR A 132 23.08 9.68 -10.09
CA TYR A 132 21.64 9.52 -9.99
C TYR A 132 20.98 9.47 -11.39
N PRO A 133 20.24 8.39 -11.74
CA PRO A 133 19.61 8.27 -13.03
C PRO A 133 18.38 9.17 -13.06
N THR A 134 18.53 10.37 -13.61
CA THR A 134 17.41 11.27 -13.90
C THR A 134 16.58 10.71 -15.07
N ARG A 135 15.80 9.66 -14.81
CA ARG A 135 14.89 9.05 -15.80
C ARG A 135 13.75 10.00 -16.19
N ARG A 136 13.44 10.97 -15.33
CA ARG A 136 12.47 12.06 -15.56
C ARG A 136 13.01 13.35 -14.95
N SER A 137 12.77 14.48 -15.64
CA SER A 137 13.07 15.79 -15.09
C SER A 137 12.19 16.04 -13.86
N LEU A 138 12.80 16.14 -12.68
CA LEU A 138 12.07 16.45 -11.45
C LEU A 138 11.67 17.92 -11.44
N LEU A 139 10.44 18.18 -11.00
CA LEU A 139 9.94 19.52 -10.82
C LEU A 139 10.67 20.21 -9.67
N ARG A 140 11.07 21.46 -9.89
CA ARG A 140 11.64 22.29 -8.82
C ARG A 140 10.57 22.60 -7.78
N LEU A 141 10.99 22.63 -6.53
CA LEU A 141 10.16 22.97 -5.38
C LEU A 141 10.91 24.04 -4.57
N THR A 142 10.26 25.17 -4.30
CA THR A 142 10.85 26.22 -3.46
C THR A 142 10.71 25.86 -1.99
N ASP A 143 11.48 26.49 -1.11
CA ASP A 143 11.32 26.31 0.34
C ASP A 143 9.93 26.73 0.83
N GLN A 144 9.33 27.74 0.21
CA GLN A 144 7.95 28.14 0.50
C GLN A 144 6.94 27.06 0.10
N ASP A 145 7.19 26.34 -1.00
CA ASP A 145 6.33 25.22 -1.40
C ASP A 145 6.52 24.01 -0.49
N ARG A 146 7.75 23.74 -0.05
CA ARG A 146 8.04 22.72 0.97
C ARG A 146 7.31 23.02 2.27
N GLU A 147 7.37 24.27 2.74
CA GLU A 147 6.67 24.72 3.94
C GLU A 147 5.15 24.53 3.80
N LYS A 148 4.56 24.90 2.65
CA LYS A 148 3.13 24.67 2.38
C LYS A 148 2.77 23.19 2.44
N VAL A 149 3.56 22.31 1.82
CA VAL A 149 3.34 20.85 1.86
C VAL A 149 3.40 20.34 3.29
N MET A 150 4.44 20.70 4.05
CA MET A 150 4.59 20.28 5.45
C MET A 150 3.47 20.79 6.34
N LYS A 151 3.03 22.05 6.15
CA LYS A 151 1.89 22.62 6.89
C LYS A 151 0.59 21.86 6.62
N ARG A 152 0.33 21.48 5.35
CA ARG A 152 -0.86 20.69 4.99
C ARG A 152 -0.78 19.27 5.52
N LEU A 153 0.39 18.63 5.46
CA LEU A 153 0.62 17.31 6.04
C LEU A 153 0.36 17.33 7.56
N GLY A 154 0.90 18.32 8.27
CA GLY A 154 0.66 18.49 9.70
C GLY A 154 -0.82 18.67 10.05
N ALA A 155 -1.56 19.44 9.24
CA ALA A 155 -3.01 19.60 9.43
C ALA A 155 -3.78 18.29 9.20
N ILE A 156 -3.38 17.46 8.23
CA ILE A 156 -3.98 16.13 8.00
C ILE A 156 -3.66 15.19 9.17
N MET A 157 -2.40 15.15 9.61
CA MET A 157 -1.97 14.31 10.73
C MET A 157 -2.70 14.69 12.03
N SER A 158 -2.91 15.98 12.29
CA SER A 158 -3.70 16.45 13.42
C SER A 158 -5.16 15.98 13.35
N ARG A 159 -5.78 15.96 12.16
CA ARG A 159 -7.16 15.46 12.00
C ARG A 159 -7.24 13.95 12.17
N LEU A 160 -6.23 13.23 11.69
CA LEU A 160 -6.12 11.79 11.89
C LEU A 160 -5.92 11.45 13.36
N SER A 161 -5.18 12.25 14.14
CA SER A 161 -5.01 12.02 15.58
C SER A 161 -6.29 12.22 16.38
N ASP A 162 -7.27 12.96 15.88
CA ASP A 162 -8.59 13.12 16.49
C ASP A 162 -9.50 11.90 16.26
N CYS A 163 -9.08 10.96 15.39
CA CYS A 163 -9.80 9.70 15.17
C CYS A 163 -9.46 8.71 16.28
N HIS A 164 -10.36 8.57 17.25
CA HIS A 164 -10.20 7.67 18.39
C HIS A 164 -11.09 6.44 18.24
N PHE A 165 -10.55 5.28 18.63
CA PHE A 165 -11.25 4.01 18.68
C PHE A 165 -10.98 3.33 20.01
N ASP A 166 -11.94 2.55 20.52
CA ASP A 166 -11.85 1.91 21.83
C ASP A 166 -10.87 0.73 21.86
N LYS A 167 -10.43 0.25 20.68
CA LYS A 167 -9.54 -0.89 20.52
C LYS A 167 -8.43 -0.60 19.51
N ILE A 168 -7.34 -1.35 19.60
CA ILE A 168 -6.24 -1.36 18.64
C ILE A 168 -6.50 -2.47 17.62
N GLY A 169 -6.61 -2.10 16.35
CA GLY A 169 -6.91 -3.03 15.27
C GLY A 169 -7.09 -2.31 13.94
N SER A 170 -7.76 -2.96 13.00
CA SER A 170 -8.07 -2.42 11.68
C SER A 170 -9.56 -2.12 11.55
N LEU A 171 -9.90 -1.05 10.81
CA LEU A 171 -11.30 -0.69 10.58
C LEU A 171 -11.91 -1.61 9.53
N LEU A 172 -13.09 -2.14 9.83
CA LEU A 172 -13.91 -2.98 8.97
C LEU A 172 -15.35 -2.44 8.95
N GLU A 173 -16.12 -2.87 7.95
CA GLU A 173 -17.55 -2.57 7.85
C GLU A 173 -18.36 -3.85 8.09
N ASP A 174 -19.43 -3.74 8.87
CA ASP A 174 -20.42 -4.82 9.02
C ASP A 174 -21.38 -4.89 7.81
N SER A 175 -22.30 -5.86 7.81
CA SER A 175 -23.31 -6.00 6.75
C SER A 175 -24.29 -4.82 6.63
N HIS A 176 -24.32 -3.93 7.62
CA HIS A 176 -25.15 -2.73 7.67
C HIS A 176 -24.35 -1.46 7.32
N GLY A 177 -23.05 -1.59 7.02
CA GLY A 177 -22.15 -0.47 6.72
C GLY A 177 -21.66 0.29 7.95
N ASN A 178 -21.84 -0.24 9.17
CA ASN A 178 -21.27 0.37 10.37
C ASN A 178 -19.80 0.00 10.49
N THR A 179 -18.97 1.00 10.82
CA THR A 179 -17.54 0.79 11.06
C THR A 179 -17.29 0.20 12.44
N PHE A 180 -16.43 -0.82 12.53
CA PHE A 180 -15.95 -1.38 13.78
C PHE A 180 -14.46 -1.73 13.70
N VAL A 181 -13.82 -1.95 14.84
CA VAL A 181 -12.41 -2.36 14.92
C VAL A 181 -12.33 -3.89 14.99
N GLY A 182 -11.71 -4.51 13.99
CA GLY A 182 -11.41 -5.94 13.92
C GLY A 182 -9.95 -6.26 14.23
N GLU A 183 -9.48 -7.41 13.75
CA GLU A 183 -8.07 -7.82 13.90
C GLU A 183 -7.11 -6.75 13.35
N CYS A 184 -5.89 -6.71 13.89
CA CYS A 184 -4.84 -5.77 13.53
C CYS A 184 -4.11 -6.28 12.28
N LEU A 185 -4.43 -5.70 11.14
CA LEU A 185 -3.83 -6.02 9.84
C LEU A 185 -2.53 -5.23 9.60
N SER A 186 -1.77 -4.93 10.65
CA SER A 186 -0.57 -4.10 10.51
C SER A 186 0.52 -4.82 9.68
N PRO A 187 1.33 -4.08 8.91
CA PRO A 187 2.50 -4.63 8.22
C PRO A 187 3.41 -5.48 9.11
N SER A 188 3.55 -5.10 10.38
CA SER A 188 4.37 -5.82 11.36
C SER A 188 3.82 -7.20 11.69
N LEU A 189 2.51 -7.41 11.64
CA LEU A 189 1.86 -8.69 11.95
C LEU A 189 1.61 -9.57 10.72
N LEU A 190 1.53 -8.97 9.53
CA LEU A 190 1.17 -9.70 8.31
C LEU A 190 2.33 -9.89 7.33
N TRP A 191 3.10 -8.84 7.05
CA TRP A 191 4.05 -8.87 5.93
C TRP A 191 5.16 -9.88 6.14
N GLN A 192 5.73 -10.33 5.02
CA GLN A 192 6.78 -11.34 4.96
C GLN A 192 6.32 -12.67 5.53
N HIS A 193 5.12 -13.10 5.11
CA HIS A 193 4.51 -14.37 5.51
C HIS A 193 4.25 -14.49 7.02
N ARG A 194 4.28 -13.38 7.77
CA ARG A 194 3.91 -13.41 9.19
C ARG A 194 2.44 -13.66 9.41
N ASP A 195 1.60 -13.47 8.39
CA ASP A 195 0.22 -13.90 8.39
C ASP A 195 0.04 -15.42 8.36
N GLU A 196 1.04 -16.17 7.90
CA GLU A 196 1.05 -17.64 7.89
C GLU A 196 1.47 -18.24 9.24
N LEU A 197 2.03 -17.44 10.15
CA LEU A 197 2.43 -17.90 11.48
C LEU A 197 1.22 -18.24 12.35
N GLU A 198 1.20 -19.46 12.85
CA GLU A 198 0.18 -19.95 13.77
C GLU A 198 0.37 -19.39 15.19
N GLY A 199 -0.72 -19.30 15.96
CA GLY A 199 -0.67 -18.88 17.36
C GLY A 199 -0.38 -17.39 17.60
N ILE A 200 -0.23 -16.58 16.55
CA ILE A 200 -0.11 -15.13 16.67
C ILE A 200 -1.50 -14.53 16.88
N ASP A 201 -1.76 -14.03 18.09
CA ASP A 201 -2.93 -13.23 18.39
C ASP A 201 -2.88 -11.92 17.58
N ARG A 202 -3.90 -11.65 16.78
CA ARG A 202 -3.99 -10.43 15.96
C ARG A 202 -5.06 -9.48 16.49
N GLY A 203 -5.64 -9.72 17.67
CA GLY A 203 -6.61 -8.81 18.27
C GLY A 203 -8.01 -8.92 17.65
N PRO A 204 -8.86 -7.88 17.76
CA PRO A 204 -8.56 -6.53 18.25
C PRO A 204 -8.09 -6.52 19.70
N PHE A 205 -7.23 -5.56 20.06
CA PHE A 205 -6.65 -5.45 21.40
C PHE A 205 -7.32 -4.34 22.20
N ASP A 206 -7.62 -4.60 23.47
CA ASP A 206 -8.18 -3.61 24.38
C ASP A 206 -7.10 -2.75 25.04
N GLN A 207 -5.87 -3.27 25.13
CA GLN A 207 -4.74 -2.62 25.81
C GLN A 207 -3.48 -2.66 24.93
N GLU A 208 -2.67 -1.60 25.01
CA GLU A 208 -1.39 -1.51 24.30
C GLU A 208 -0.45 -2.69 24.63
N SER A 209 -0.45 -3.16 25.88
CA SER A 209 0.37 -4.30 26.29
C SER A 209 0.05 -5.59 25.53
N GLN A 210 -1.21 -5.84 25.17
CA GLN A 210 -1.61 -7.00 24.37
C GLN A 210 -1.10 -6.89 22.94
N TYR A 211 -1.21 -5.70 22.33
CA TYR A 211 -0.66 -5.42 21.01
C TYR A 211 0.86 -5.60 20.96
N LEU A 212 1.58 -5.04 21.94
CA LEU A 212 3.04 -5.18 22.03
C LEU A 212 3.46 -6.64 22.26
N GLN A 213 2.72 -7.39 23.09
CA GLN A 213 2.96 -8.83 23.28
C GLN A 213 2.77 -9.60 21.98
N SER A 214 1.72 -9.30 21.21
CA SER A 214 1.48 -9.88 19.89
C SER A 214 2.63 -9.60 18.92
N LEU A 215 3.13 -8.36 18.85
CA LEU A 215 4.28 -8.00 18.03
C LEU A 215 5.54 -8.78 18.42
N VAL A 216 5.83 -8.89 19.72
CA VAL A 216 6.98 -9.66 20.22
C VAL A 216 6.85 -11.13 19.82
N SER A 217 5.67 -11.73 19.98
CA SER A 217 5.41 -13.11 19.56
C SER A 217 5.61 -13.29 18.06
N ALA A 218 5.07 -12.38 17.23
CA ALA A 218 5.19 -12.45 15.77
C ALA A 218 6.64 -12.32 15.30
N PHE A 219 7.41 -11.42 15.90
CA PHE A 219 8.83 -11.24 15.55
C PHE A 219 9.71 -12.38 16.04
N LYS A 220 9.41 -12.95 17.22
CA LYS A 220 10.09 -14.15 17.71
C LYS A 220 9.82 -15.33 16.79
N ALA A 221 8.56 -15.62 16.49
CA ALA A 221 8.17 -16.71 15.60
C ALA A 221 8.75 -16.52 14.19
N HIS A 222 8.77 -15.29 13.65
CA HIS A 222 9.46 -15.00 12.39
C HIS A 222 10.95 -15.37 12.47
N ALA A 223 11.64 -15.00 13.54
CA ALA A 223 13.06 -15.32 13.70
C ALA A 223 13.33 -16.84 13.86
N GLU A 224 12.37 -17.59 14.39
CA GLU A 224 12.45 -19.03 14.61
C GLU A 224 12.05 -19.85 13.36
N GLU A 225 11.07 -19.37 12.58
CA GLU A 225 10.38 -20.16 11.56
C GLU A 225 10.53 -19.63 10.13
N LEU A 226 10.82 -18.32 9.95
CA LEU A 226 10.84 -17.66 8.63
C LEU A 226 12.26 -17.18 8.25
N PRO A 227 12.55 -17.04 6.94
CA PRO A 227 13.84 -16.53 6.50
C PRO A 227 14.09 -15.07 6.92
N LEU A 228 15.21 -14.82 7.59
CA LEU A 228 15.64 -13.47 7.91
C LEU A 228 16.22 -12.77 6.67
N SER A 229 15.87 -11.50 6.51
CA SER A 229 16.37 -10.63 5.46
C SER A 229 16.66 -9.23 6.03
N PRO A 230 17.50 -8.39 5.37
CA PRO A 230 17.91 -7.09 5.92
C PRO A 230 16.75 -6.14 6.28
N HIS A 231 15.57 -6.34 5.70
CA HIS A 231 14.38 -5.52 5.95
C HIS A 231 13.29 -6.27 6.73
N SER A 232 13.62 -7.37 7.41
CA SER A 232 12.63 -8.19 8.12
C SER A 232 11.94 -7.47 9.29
N PHE A 233 12.63 -6.49 9.88
CA PHE A 233 12.17 -5.71 11.03
C PHE A 233 12.18 -4.20 10.78
N PHE A 234 12.01 -3.77 9.53
CA PHE A 234 12.04 -2.34 9.15
C PHE A 234 13.30 -1.61 9.64
N ALA A 235 14.48 -2.16 9.32
CA ALA A 235 15.75 -1.45 9.53
C ALA A 235 15.69 -0.06 8.84
N PRO A 236 16.33 0.97 9.41
CA PRO A 236 16.36 2.30 8.81
C PRO A 236 16.82 2.19 7.36
N ILE A 237 16.08 2.85 6.46
CA ILE A 237 16.49 2.96 5.06
C ILE A 237 17.78 3.78 5.06
N PRO A 238 18.89 3.26 4.52
CA PRO A 238 20.14 4.01 4.46
C PRO A 238 19.92 5.37 3.79
N ASP A 239 20.57 6.42 4.30
CA ASP A 239 20.50 7.75 3.69
C ASP A 239 21.32 7.76 2.40
N PRO A 240 20.73 8.07 1.23
CA PRO A 240 21.46 8.19 -0.03
C PRO A 240 22.69 9.12 0.02
N PHE A 241 22.67 10.15 0.87
CA PHE A 241 23.77 11.11 1.01
C PHE A 241 24.94 10.60 1.85
N GLU A 242 24.79 9.48 2.54
CA GLU A 242 25.89 8.81 3.26
C GLU A 242 26.78 7.97 2.32
N TYR A 243 26.39 7.85 1.04
CA TYR A 243 27.10 7.08 0.03
C TYR A 243 27.82 7.99 -0.96
N PRO A 244 28.99 7.57 -1.49
CA PRO A 244 29.79 8.39 -2.40
C PRO A 244 29.09 8.64 -3.74
N ASN A 245 28.19 7.75 -4.17
CA ASN A 245 27.42 7.88 -5.41
C ASN A 245 26.18 7.00 -5.38
N TRP A 246 25.28 7.23 -6.34
CA TRP A 246 24.02 6.51 -6.46
C TRP A 246 24.21 5.00 -6.63
N THR A 247 25.23 4.56 -7.36
CA THR A 247 25.51 3.13 -7.56
C THR A 247 25.83 2.44 -6.24
N SER A 248 26.63 3.07 -5.38
CA SER A 248 27.01 2.53 -4.07
C SER A 248 25.82 2.50 -3.11
N TYR A 249 25.00 3.56 -3.13
CA TYR A 249 23.72 3.56 -2.42
C TYR A 249 22.81 2.42 -2.89
N ARG A 250 22.64 2.27 -4.21
CA ARG A 250 21.82 1.19 -4.80
C ARG A 250 22.32 -0.17 -4.38
N GLN A 251 23.62 -0.45 -4.42
CA GLN A 251 24.18 -1.71 -3.94
C GLN A 251 23.89 -2.00 -2.46
N ALA A 252 23.75 -0.95 -1.63
CA ALA A 252 23.45 -1.12 -0.22
C ALA A 252 21.96 -1.36 0.07
N VAL A 253 21.06 -0.86 -0.81
CA VAL A 253 19.60 -1.01 -0.66
C VAL A 253 18.98 -2.05 -1.57
N GLU A 254 19.66 -2.44 -2.64
CA GLU A 254 19.30 -3.52 -3.54
C GLU A 254 19.79 -4.86 -2.99
N ARG A 255 18.96 -5.88 -3.18
CA ARG A 255 19.32 -7.29 -2.98
C ARG A 255 19.80 -7.88 -4.29
#